data_AF-A0A1B6HML6-F1
#
_entry.id   AF-A0A1B6HML6-F1
#
_cell.length_a   1.000
_cell.length_b   1.000
_cell.length_c   1.000
_cell.angle_alpha   90.00
_cell.angle_beta   90.00
_cell.angle_gamma   90.00
#
_symmetry.space_group_name_H-M   'P 1'
#
loop_
_entity.id
_entity.type
_entity.pdbx_description
1 polymer ?
#
loop_
_entity_poly.entity_id
_entity_poly.type
_entity_poly.pdbx_seq_one_letter_code
_entity_poly.pdbx_strand_id
1 'polypeptide(L)'
;KNLKPSVNKQSCMCNELSHKIRWNKDEQPECISCKIGQIATRDGNYCIFCTNSTQEFSSNVTISNSSTKSSSICIKCSSDEIEVERNLDGSLLTTKQCLRCATGTRPSPDQTACVPCPINVFSGKSSCSCPSSSHDLLAPDVCASHNELTAWPDDSATFTIEYSVSNQAVQSKLLKDNLRRDVYLCKVQRRSSACQSVANMCVLSHYRDGSACSLFRDFKHIPSSGR
;
A
#
# COMPACT_ATOMS: atom_id res chain seq x y z
N LYS A 1 11.33 -21.54 -18.66
CA LYS A 1 9.89 -21.56 -19.05
C LYS A 1 8.96 -21.26 -17.86
N ASN A 2 9.20 -21.86 -16.69
CA ASN A 2 8.36 -21.69 -15.49
C ASN A 2 8.84 -20.62 -14.51
N LEU A 3 9.90 -19.89 -14.87
CA LEU A 3 10.52 -18.85 -14.06
C LEU A 3 10.31 -17.49 -14.69
N LYS A 4 10.18 -16.48 -13.85
CA LYS A 4 10.23 -15.05 -14.20
C LYS A 4 11.22 -14.33 -13.26
N PRO A 5 11.86 -13.24 -13.69
CA PRO A 5 12.65 -12.41 -12.79
C PRO A 5 11.77 -11.86 -11.64
N SER A 6 12.36 -11.78 -10.45
CA SER A 6 11.79 -11.04 -9.31
C SER A 6 11.64 -9.54 -9.64
N VAL A 7 10.84 -8.83 -8.84
CA VAL A 7 10.56 -7.40 -9.02
C VAL A 7 11.85 -6.56 -8.98
N ASN A 8 12.79 -6.91 -8.09
CA ASN A 8 14.10 -6.26 -7.98
C ASN A 8 15.15 -6.80 -8.97
N LYS A 9 14.79 -7.82 -9.77
CA LYS A 9 15.64 -8.50 -10.76
C LYS A 9 16.90 -9.17 -10.19
N GLN A 10 16.94 -9.45 -8.89
CA GLN A 10 18.11 -10.06 -8.24
C GLN A 10 17.99 -11.59 -8.11
N SER A 11 16.78 -12.13 -8.28
CA SER A 11 16.51 -13.57 -8.22
C SER A 11 15.46 -13.99 -9.26
N CYS A 12 15.34 -15.29 -9.49
CA CYS A 12 14.27 -15.90 -10.27
C CYS A 12 13.15 -16.39 -9.34
N MET A 13 11.90 -16.24 -9.75
CA MET A 13 10.72 -16.75 -9.05
C MET A 13 9.86 -17.55 -10.02
N CYS A 14 8.98 -18.42 -9.51
CA CYS A 14 8.00 -19.09 -10.36
C CYS A 14 7.07 -18.06 -11.03
N ASN A 15 6.70 -18.31 -12.28
CA ASN A 15 5.73 -17.49 -12.99
C ASN A 15 4.30 -17.74 -12.49
N GLU A 16 3.33 -16.96 -12.96
CA GLU A 16 1.93 -17.06 -12.50
C GLU A 16 1.23 -18.39 -12.85
N LEU A 17 1.83 -19.17 -13.75
CA LEU A 17 1.29 -20.47 -14.19
C LEU A 17 2.06 -21.64 -13.57
N SER A 18 2.92 -21.40 -12.59
CA SER A 18 3.75 -22.44 -11.97
C SER A 18 3.91 -22.18 -10.48
N HIS A 19 3.86 -23.23 -9.66
CA HIS A 19 4.13 -23.12 -8.23
C HIS A 19 5.49 -23.72 -7.88
N LYS A 20 6.05 -23.26 -6.76
CA LYS A 20 7.34 -23.68 -6.23
C LYS A 20 7.20 -25.01 -5.49
N ILE A 21 8.04 -25.98 -5.84
CA ILE A 21 8.14 -27.26 -5.12
C ILE A 21 9.21 -27.16 -4.03
N ARG A 22 10.39 -26.62 -4.38
CA ARG A 22 11.54 -26.50 -3.47
C ARG A 22 12.56 -25.50 -4.01
N TRP A 23 13.58 -25.24 -3.21
CA TRP A 23 14.81 -24.59 -3.64
C TRP A 23 15.85 -25.65 -4.01
N ASN A 24 16.57 -25.43 -5.11
CA ASN A 24 17.71 -26.25 -5.49
C ASN A 24 18.98 -25.83 -4.72
N LYS A 25 20.10 -26.52 -4.97
CA LYS A 25 21.39 -26.24 -4.31
C LYS A 25 21.98 -24.87 -4.68
N ASP A 26 21.54 -24.28 -5.78
CA ASP A 26 22.00 -22.97 -6.27
C ASP A 26 21.07 -21.83 -5.84
N GLU A 27 20.23 -22.07 -4.82
CA GLU A 27 19.24 -21.12 -4.30
C GLU A 27 18.26 -20.60 -5.37
N GLN A 28 17.94 -21.43 -6.36
CA GLN A 28 16.90 -21.15 -7.36
C GLN A 28 15.66 -22.01 -7.10
N PRO A 29 14.45 -21.47 -7.33
CA PRO A 29 13.24 -22.22 -7.10
C PRO A 29 13.00 -23.23 -8.24
N GLU A 30 12.71 -24.47 -7.87
CA GLU A 30 12.18 -25.48 -8.79
C GLU A 30 10.66 -25.31 -8.90
N CYS A 31 10.18 -25.06 -10.12
CA CYS A 31 8.79 -24.71 -10.39
C CYS A 31 8.11 -25.72 -11.33
N ILE A 32 6.92 -26.17 -10.96
CA ILE A 32 6.07 -27.02 -11.81
C ILE A 32 4.85 -26.26 -12.27
N SER A 33 4.45 -26.49 -13.52
CA SER A 33 3.29 -25.83 -14.12
C SER A 33 1.99 -26.26 -13.45
N CYS A 34 1.11 -25.30 -13.21
CA CYS A 34 -0.27 -25.53 -12.82
C CYS A 34 -1.06 -26.20 -13.94
N LYS A 35 -2.15 -26.88 -13.57
CA LYS A 35 -3.04 -27.50 -14.56
C LYS A 35 -3.76 -26.41 -15.37
N ILE A 36 -4.29 -26.79 -16.53
CA ILE A 36 -5.11 -25.89 -17.35
C ILE A 36 -6.28 -25.36 -16.50
N GLY A 37 -6.50 -24.04 -16.51
CA GLY A 37 -7.51 -23.37 -15.69
C GLY A 37 -7.08 -23.02 -14.26
N GLN A 38 -5.85 -23.35 -13.88
CA GLN A 38 -5.28 -22.98 -12.59
C GLN A 38 -4.14 -21.98 -12.74
N ILE A 39 -3.97 -21.16 -11.70
CA ILE A 39 -2.82 -20.27 -11.52
C ILE A 39 -2.14 -20.55 -10.20
N ALA A 40 -0.90 -20.09 -10.08
CA ALA A 40 -0.20 -20.10 -8.80
C ALA A 40 -0.90 -19.15 -7.81
N THR A 41 -0.99 -19.57 -6.56
CA THR A 41 -1.39 -18.71 -5.44
C THR A 41 -0.40 -17.56 -5.26
N ARG A 42 -0.81 -16.50 -4.56
CA ARG A 42 0.01 -15.30 -4.31
C ARG A 42 1.31 -15.61 -3.57
N ASP A 43 1.30 -16.61 -2.69
CA ASP A 43 2.50 -17.11 -2.00
C ASP A 43 3.40 -17.99 -2.90
N GLY A 44 2.93 -18.32 -4.11
CA GLY A 44 3.61 -19.13 -5.11
C GLY A 44 3.76 -20.60 -4.77
N ASN A 45 3.07 -21.10 -3.74
CA ASN A 45 3.29 -22.46 -3.23
C ASN A 45 2.26 -23.49 -3.73
N TYR A 46 1.09 -23.04 -4.19
CA TYR A 46 0.02 -23.93 -4.63
C TYR A 46 -0.59 -23.46 -5.95
N CYS A 47 -1.38 -24.32 -6.58
CA CYS A 47 -2.21 -23.95 -7.73
C CYS A 47 -3.68 -23.90 -7.31
N ILE A 48 -4.40 -22.86 -7.74
CA ILE A 48 -5.81 -22.62 -7.43
C ILE A 48 -6.58 -22.37 -8.73
N PHE A 49 -7.84 -22.80 -8.78
CA PHE A 49 -8.71 -22.49 -9.91
C PHE A 49 -9.12 -21.02 -9.88
N CYS A 50 -9.33 -20.44 -11.06
CA CYS A 50 -9.95 -19.13 -11.17
C CYS A 50 -11.44 -19.27 -11.43
N THR A 51 -12.21 -18.38 -10.84
CA THR A 51 -13.60 -18.17 -11.24
C THR A 51 -13.60 -17.62 -12.66
N ASN A 52 -13.96 -18.46 -13.63
CA ASN A 52 -14.34 -17.95 -14.94
C ASN A 52 -15.52 -16.98 -14.72
N SER A 53 -15.43 -15.76 -15.25
CA SER A 53 -16.64 -15.13 -15.81
C SER A 53 -17.22 -16.16 -16.73
N THR A 54 -18.37 -16.73 -16.37
CA THR A 54 -19.53 -17.06 -17.21
C THR A 54 -19.35 -17.44 -18.69
N GLN A 55 -18.17 -17.87 -19.12
CA GLN A 55 -17.91 -18.39 -20.44
C GLN A 55 -17.26 -19.76 -20.28
N GLU A 56 -18.01 -20.70 -20.83
CA GLU A 56 -17.74 -22.10 -20.95
C GLU A 56 -16.30 -22.34 -21.35
N PHE A 57 -15.66 -23.29 -20.66
CA PHE A 57 -14.49 -23.97 -21.16
C PHE A 57 -14.87 -24.63 -22.49
N SER A 58 -14.67 -23.93 -23.60
CA SER A 58 -14.63 -24.56 -24.90
C SER A 58 -13.21 -25.11 -25.08
N SER A 59 -13.11 -26.42 -25.25
CA SER A 59 -11.90 -27.23 -25.34
C SER A 59 -10.98 -26.92 -26.55
N ASN A 60 -11.00 -25.69 -27.06
CA ASN A 60 -10.21 -25.23 -28.19
C ASN A 60 -9.44 -23.94 -27.83
N VAL A 61 -8.59 -24.00 -26.80
CA VAL A 61 -7.55 -22.98 -26.64
C VAL A 61 -6.44 -23.31 -27.63
N THR A 62 -6.61 -22.82 -28.85
CA THR A 62 -5.51 -22.70 -29.81
C THR A 62 -4.50 -21.74 -29.19
N ILE A 63 -3.33 -22.25 -28.85
CA ILE A 63 -2.16 -21.45 -28.51
C ILE A 63 -1.79 -20.68 -29.77
N SER A 64 -2.39 -19.50 -29.95
CA SER A 64 -2.02 -18.58 -31.01
C SER A 64 -0.64 -18.04 -30.67
N ASN A 65 0.37 -18.58 -31.34
CA ASN A 65 1.67 -17.94 -31.51
C ASN A 65 1.45 -16.59 -32.17
N SER A 66 1.19 -15.56 -31.39
CA SER A 66 1.26 -14.17 -31.83
C SER A 66 1.68 -13.31 -30.65
N SER A 67 2.73 -12.54 -30.91
CA SER A 67 3.47 -11.67 -30.02
C SER A 67 2.63 -10.48 -29.52
N THR A 68 1.61 -10.75 -28.69
CA THR A 68 0.89 -9.75 -27.90
C THR A 68 0.58 -10.29 -26.51
N LYS A 69 1.33 -9.72 -25.56
CA LYS A 69 1.24 -9.74 -24.09
C LYS A 69 -0.13 -10.10 -23.47
N SER A 70 -0.08 -11.09 -22.58
CA SER A 70 -0.90 -11.25 -21.38
C SER A 70 -2.40 -11.48 -21.55
N SER A 71 -2.78 -12.66 -22.04
CA SER A 71 -4.09 -13.23 -21.70
C SER A 71 -4.08 -13.61 -20.22
N SER A 72 -4.54 -12.71 -19.34
CA SER A 72 -4.73 -13.02 -17.92
C SER A 72 -5.80 -14.11 -17.82
N ILE A 73 -5.38 -15.33 -17.48
CA ILE A 73 -6.26 -16.51 -17.31
C ILE A 73 -7.29 -16.30 -16.20
N CYS A 74 -7.10 -15.28 -15.35
CA CYS A 74 -7.95 -14.97 -14.21
C CYS A 74 -8.41 -13.53 -14.24
N ILE A 75 -9.68 -13.32 -13.92
CA ILE A 75 -10.28 -12.02 -13.79
C ILE A 75 -9.79 -11.40 -12.49
N LYS A 76 -9.29 -10.17 -12.58
CA LYS A 76 -8.95 -9.39 -11.39
C LYS A 76 -10.23 -8.98 -10.68
N CYS A 77 -10.19 -8.98 -9.35
CA CYS A 77 -11.30 -8.48 -8.56
C CYS A 77 -11.56 -7.00 -8.85
N SER A 78 -12.79 -6.58 -8.60
CA SER A 78 -13.18 -5.18 -8.74
C SER A 78 -12.41 -4.31 -7.75
N SER A 79 -12.37 -2.99 -7.97
CA SER A 79 -11.61 -2.07 -7.11
C SER A 79 -12.11 -2.01 -5.65
N ASP A 80 -13.33 -2.48 -5.39
CA ASP A 80 -13.99 -2.57 -4.09
C ASP A 80 -13.91 -3.97 -3.43
N GLU A 81 -13.18 -4.89 -4.06
CA GLU A 81 -13.05 -6.29 -3.64
C GLU A 81 -11.60 -6.66 -3.31
N ILE A 82 -11.44 -7.73 -2.53
CA ILE A 82 -10.15 -8.35 -2.24
C ILE A 82 -10.08 -9.76 -2.82
N GLU A 83 -8.86 -10.17 -3.15
CA GLU A 83 -8.54 -11.51 -3.63
C GLU A 83 -8.32 -12.46 -2.46
N VAL A 84 -9.16 -13.49 -2.38
CA VAL A 84 -9.14 -14.52 -1.33
C VAL A 84 -8.81 -15.88 -1.94
N GLU A 85 -7.76 -16.51 -1.42
CA GLU A 85 -7.26 -17.82 -1.86
C GLU A 85 -7.35 -18.90 -0.77
N ARG A 86 -7.60 -18.50 0.48
CA ARG A 86 -7.62 -19.39 1.64
C ARG A 86 -8.82 -19.13 2.52
N ASN A 87 -9.29 -20.17 3.19
CA ASN A 87 -10.29 -20.09 4.26
C ASN A 87 -9.68 -19.48 5.54
N LEU A 88 -10.55 -19.16 6.51
CA LEU A 88 -10.14 -18.63 7.81
C LEU A 88 -9.28 -19.60 8.64
N ASP A 89 -9.38 -20.90 8.37
CA ASP A 89 -8.52 -21.94 8.97
C ASP A 89 -7.16 -22.10 8.27
N GLY A 90 -6.91 -21.32 7.20
CA GLY A 90 -5.69 -21.37 6.39
C GLY A 90 -5.70 -22.40 5.26
N SER A 91 -6.74 -23.24 5.15
CA SER A 91 -6.89 -24.20 4.05
C SER A 91 -7.06 -23.49 2.71
N LEU A 92 -6.56 -24.11 1.64
CA LEU A 92 -6.65 -23.54 0.29
C LEU A 92 -8.09 -23.63 -0.23
N LEU A 93 -8.62 -22.55 -0.77
CA LEU A 93 -9.90 -22.57 -1.47
C LEU A 93 -9.78 -23.36 -2.79
N THR A 94 -10.84 -24.07 -3.16
CA THR A 94 -10.89 -24.75 -4.46
C THR A 94 -10.74 -23.76 -5.62
N THR A 95 -11.39 -22.60 -5.49
CA THR A 95 -11.41 -21.54 -6.49
C THR A 95 -11.13 -20.20 -5.81
N LYS A 96 -10.32 -19.35 -6.45
CA LYS A 96 -10.06 -17.98 -6.01
C LYS A 96 -11.37 -17.20 -5.98
N GLN A 97 -11.57 -16.41 -4.93
CA GLN A 97 -12.78 -15.62 -4.73
C GLN A 97 -12.46 -14.13 -4.65
N CYS A 98 -13.41 -13.32 -5.10
CA CYS A 98 -13.42 -11.88 -4.86
C CYS A 98 -14.44 -11.59 -3.75
N LEU A 99 -13.97 -10.97 -2.68
CA LEU A 99 -14.79 -10.65 -1.52
C LEU A 99 -14.91 -9.14 -1.37
N ARG A 100 -16.14 -8.62 -1.27
CA ARG A 100 -16.36 -7.22 -0.88
C ARG A 100 -16.05 -7.03 0.59
N CYS A 101 -15.37 -5.94 0.89
CA CYS A 101 -15.08 -5.57 2.27
C CYS A 101 -16.36 -5.18 3.03
N ALA A 102 -16.45 -5.59 4.30
CA ALA A 102 -17.58 -5.27 5.16
C ALA A 102 -17.67 -3.75 5.43
N THR A 103 -18.84 -3.29 5.82
CA THR A 103 -19.08 -1.89 6.21
C THR A 103 -18.05 -1.42 7.24
N GLY A 104 -17.44 -0.24 7.00
CA GLY A 104 -16.36 0.29 7.84
C GLY A 104 -14.97 -0.16 7.43
N THR A 105 -14.84 -0.96 6.38
CA THR A 105 -13.56 -1.41 5.81
C THR A 105 -13.52 -1.18 4.30
N ARG A 106 -12.30 -1.16 3.74
CA ARG A 106 -12.02 -1.07 2.29
C ARG A 106 -10.94 -2.06 1.90
N PRO A 107 -10.80 -2.41 0.62
CA PRO A 107 -9.65 -3.14 0.14
C PRO A 107 -8.34 -2.40 0.42
N SER A 108 -7.30 -3.15 0.78
CA SER A 108 -5.92 -2.68 0.80
C SER A 108 -5.47 -2.28 -0.62
N PRO A 109 -4.44 -1.43 -0.77
CA PRO A 109 -3.96 -1.01 -2.10
C PRO A 109 -3.55 -2.16 -3.03
N ASP A 110 -3.10 -3.28 -2.45
CA ASP A 110 -2.75 -4.53 -3.14
C ASP A 110 -3.92 -5.53 -3.23
N GLN A 111 -5.12 -5.13 -2.78
CA GLN A 111 -6.37 -5.93 -2.79
C GLN A 111 -6.24 -7.29 -2.10
N THR A 112 -5.37 -7.43 -1.11
CA THR A 112 -5.15 -8.71 -0.41
C THR A 112 -5.89 -8.84 0.91
N ALA A 113 -6.31 -7.71 1.48
CA ALA A 113 -6.94 -7.66 2.79
C ALA A 113 -7.94 -6.50 2.88
N CYS A 114 -8.96 -6.65 3.72
CA CYS A 114 -9.82 -5.54 4.10
C CYS A 114 -9.18 -4.78 5.26
N VAL A 115 -8.96 -3.48 5.08
CA VAL A 115 -8.41 -2.59 6.09
C VAL A 115 -9.48 -1.62 6.59
N PRO A 116 -9.46 -1.21 7.86
CA PRO A 116 -10.42 -0.22 8.37
C PRO A 116 -10.42 1.06 7.53
N CYS A 117 -11.59 1.69 7.37
CA CYS A 117 -11.65 3.05 6.85
C CYS A 117 -10.83 3.99 7.77
N PRO A 118 -10.26 5.08 7.24
CA PRO A 118 -9.71 6.13 8.09
C PRO A 118 -10.76 6.63 9.09
N ILE A 119 -10.37 6.78 10.35
CA ILE A 119 -11.25 7.05 11.51
C ILE A 119 -12.19 8.24 11.27
N ASN A 120 -11.75 9.23 10.49
CA ASN A 120 -12.47 10.49 10.29
C ASN A 120 -13.32 10.53 9.00
N VAL A 121 -13.40 9.42 8.26
CA VAL A 121 -14.22 9.29 7.04
C VAL A 121 -15.54 8.56 7.31
N PHE A 122 -15.59 7.78 8.39
CA PHE A 122 -16.72 6.90 8.64
C PHE A 122 -17.83 7.59 9.44
N SER A 123 -18.63 8.42 8.76
CA SER A 123 -19.93 8.89 9.27
C SER A 123 -21.06 7.90 8.91
N GLY A 124 -20.85 6.59 9.09
CA GLY A 124 -21.86 5.56 8.81
C GLY A 124 -22.14 5.28 7.32
N LYS A 125 -21.25 5.70 6.41
CA LYS A 125 -21.39 5.43 4.95
C LYS A 125 -20.79 4.08 4.56
N SER A 126 -21.34 3.44 3.53
CA SER A 126 -20.88 2.15 2.98
C SER A 126 -19.55 2.22 2.20
N SER A 127 -18.98 3.41 1.98
CA SER A 127 -17.76 3.61 1.19
C SER A 127 -16.78 4.54 1.91
N CYS A 128 -15.50 4.14 1.96
CA CYS A 128 -14.42 4.91 2.58
C CYS A 128 -13.92 6.08 1.69
N SER A 129 -14.83 6.82 1.06
CA SER A 129 -14.46 7.95 0.20
C SER A 129 -14.17 9.21 1.03
N CYS A 130 -12.95 9.72 0.96
CA CYS A 130 -12.58 11.02 1.54
C CYS A 130 -13.29 12.14 0.76
N PRO A 131 -14.20 12.92 1.37
CA PRO A 131 -14.97 13.92 0.66
C PRO A 131 -14.10 15.15 0.36
N SER A 132 -13.78 15.36 -0.91
CA SER A 132 -12.87 16.44 -1.36
C SER A 132 -13.36 17.86 -1.05
N SER A 133 -14.66 18.06 -0.79
CA SER A 133 -15.21 19.37 -0.47
C SER A 133 -14.92 19.84 0.96
N SER A 134 -14.56 18.94 1.87
CA SER A 134 -14.33 19.27 3.29
C SER A 134 -13.09 18.61 3.89
N HIS A 135 -12.44 17.73 3.14
CA HIS A 135 -11.29 16.96 3.58
C HIS A 135 -10.22 16.85 2.48
N ASP A 136 -8.97 16.71 2.91
CA ASP A 136 -7.85 16.32 2.05
C ASP A 136 -7.44 14.87 2.33
N LEU A 137 -7.15 14.12 1.26
CA LEU A 137 -6.56 12.79 1.36
C LEU A 137 -5.03 12.92 1.43
N LEU A 138 -4.46 12.84 2.64
CA LEU A 138 -3.02 12.97 2.88
C LEU A 138 -2.23 11.68 2.60
N ALA A 139 -2.91 10.54 2.69
CA ALA A 139 -2.40 9.21 2.33
C ALA A 139 -3.59 8.28 2.09
N PRO A 140 -3.41 7.09 1.48
CA PRO A 140 -4.52 6.18 1.20
C PRO A 140 -5.41 5.87 2.41
N ASP A 141 -4.84 5.87 3.62
CA ASP A 141 -5.51 5.61 4.90
C ASP A 141 -5.65 6.86 5.80
N VAL A 142 -5.35 8.05 5.28
CA VAL A 142 -5.38 9.30 6.05
C VAL A 142 -6.18 10.36 5.30
N CYS A 143 -7.40 10.58 5.75
CA CYS A 143 -8.25 11.67 5.30
C CYS A 143 -8.44 12.63 6.47
N ALA A 144 -8.15 13.90 6.23
CA ALA A 144 -8.10 14.92 7.26
C ALA A 144 -9.03 16.08 6.90
N SER A 145 -9.81 16.56 7.86
CA SER A 145 -10.71 17.69 7.61
C SER A 145 -9.91 18.97 7.35
N HIS A 146 -10.37 19.82 6.44
CA HIS A 146 -9.75 21.13 6.17
C HIS A 146 -9.53 21.95 7.45
N ASN A 147 -10.48 21.89 8.39
CA ASN A 147 -10.38 22.58 9.68
C ASN A 147 -9.15 22.15 10.50
N GLU A 148 -8.87 20.84 10.52
CA GLU A 148 -7.73 20.26 11.24
C GLU A 148 -6.39 20.56 10.55
N LEU A 149 -6.44 20.92 9.27
CA LEU A 149 -5.26 21.21 8.44
C LEU A 149 -4.92 22.70 8.36
N THR A 150 -5.81 23.58 8.80
CA THR A 150 -5.63 25.05 8.74
C THR A 150 -4.33 25.52 9.40
N ALA A 151 -3.88 24.83 10.46
CA ALA A 151 -2.65 25.17 11.18
C ALA A 151 -1.36 24.70 10.46
N TRP A 152 -1.47 23.89 9.41
CA TRP A 152 -0.34 23.27 8.71
C TRP A 152 -0.54 23.36 7.19
N PRO A 153 -0.32 24.55 6.59
CA PRO A 153 -0.45 24.75 5.16
C PRO A 153 0.59 23.94 4.38
N ASP A 154 0.20 23.47 3.19
CA ASP A 154 1.08 22.79 2.24
C ASP A 154 1.91 23.83 1.46
N ASP A 155 2.82 24.49 2.16
CA ASP A 155 3.70 25.52 1.59
C ASP A 155 5.07 24.92 1.25
N SER A 156 5.57 25.27 0.06
CA SER A 156 6.94 25.01 -0.40
C SER A 156 8.05 25.32 0.61
N ALA A 157 7.87 26.35 1.43
CA ALA A 157 8.81 26.70 2.47
C ALA A 157 8.95 25.58 3.52
N THR A 158 7.86 24.86 3.84
CA THR A 158 7.85 23.83 4.90
C THR A 158 8.63 22.58 4.55
N PHE A 159 8.83 22.31 3.25
CA PHE A 159 9.59 21.15 2.76
C PHE A 159 10.90 21.52 2.07
N THR A 160 11.32 22.78 2.14
CA THR A 160 12.63 23.22 1.62
C THR A 160 13.67 23.23 2.73
N ILE A 161 14.81 22.59 2.48
CA ILE A 161 15.96 22.56 3.38
C ILE A 161 17.05 23.43 2.78
N GLU A 162 17.48 24.46 3.51
CA GLU A 162 18.57 25.33 3.10
C GLU A 162 19.88 24.94 3.79
N TYR A 163 20.92 24.78 2.98
CA TYR A 163 22.27 24.49 3.42
C TYR A 163 23.08 25.79 3.44
N SER A 164 23.24 26.36 4.63
CA SER A 164 23.93 27.64 4.85
C SER A 164 25.37 27.67 4.34
N VAL A 165 26.05 26.52 4.30
CA VAL A 165 27.45 26.42 3.89
C VAL A 165 27.61 26.49 2.37
N SER A 166 26.62 25.99 1.61
CA SER A 166 26.66 25.95 0.15
C SER A 166 25.72 26.96 -0.51
N ASN A 167 24.96 27.74 0.27
CA ASN A 167 23.87 28.60 -0.23
C ASN A 167 22.89 27.87 -1.16
N GLN A 168 22.69 26.57 -0.92
CA GLN A 168 21.77 25.74 -1.70
C GLN A 168 20.48 25.52 -0.93
N ALA A 169 19.36 25.59 -1.63
CA ALA A 169 18.06 25.20 -1.12
C ALA A 169 17.59 23.95 -1.88
N VAL A 170 17.22 22.91 -1.13
CA VAL A 170 16.78 21.63 -1.69
C VAL A 170 15.38 21.33 -1.19
N GLN A 171 14.45 21.11 -2.11
CA GLN A 171 13.13 20.58 -1.74
C GLN A 171 13.26 19.11 -1.35
N SER A 172 12.95 18.80 -0.10
CA SER A 172 12.97 17.44 0.40
C SER A 172 11.68 16.74 0.02
N LYS A 173 11.80 15.77 -0.89
CA LYS A 173 10.69 14.86 -1.23
C LYS A 173 10.14 14.14 0.01
N LEU A 174 11.02 13.77 0.94
CA LEU A 174 10.61 13.13 2.20
C LEU A 174 9.65 14.03 2.98
N LEU A 175 9.99 15.31 3.17
CA LEU A 175 9.12 16.24 3.90
C LEU A 175 7.83 16.50 3.12
N LYS A 176 7.94 16.76 1.81
CA LYS A 176 6.77 17.02 0.96
C LYS A 176 5.75 15.89 1.01
N ASP A 177 6.20 14.65 0.91
CA ASP A 177 5.31 13.48 0.83
C ASP A 177 4.77 13.03 2.19
N ASN A 178 5.39 13.44 3.31
CA ASN A 178 5.09 12.84 4.62
C ASN A 178 4.78 13.84 5.74
N LEU A 179 5.28 15.07 5.70
CA LEU A 179 5.22 15.99 6.83
C LEU A 179 3.77 16.30 7.24
N ARG A 180 2.93 16.72 6.29
CA ARG A 180 1.52 17.08 6.54
C ARG A 180 0.73 15.89 7.12
N ARG A 181 0.93 14.69 6.56
CA ARG A 181 0.35 13.43 7.05
C ARG A 181 0.80 13.11 8.47
N ASP A 182 2.10 13.16 8.74
CA ASP A 182 2.65 12.72 10.03
C ASP A 182 2.33 13.70 11.15
N VAL A 183 2.26 15.00 10.84
CA VAL A 183 1.79 16.02 11.78
C VAL A 183 0.33 15.77 12.14
N TYR A 184 -0.51 15.51 11.15
CA TYR A 184 -1.92 15.16 11.37
C TYR A 184 -2.07 13.92 12.27
N LEU A 185 -1.42 12.82 11.88
CA LEU A 185 -1.46 11.57 12.63
C LEU A 185 -0.91 11.72 14.07
N CYS A 186 0.11 12.56 14.24
CA CYS A 186 0.68 12.84 15.56
C CYS A 186 -0.25 13.70 16.42
N LYS A 187 -0.72 14.85 15.92
CA LYS A 187 -1.47 15.84 16.72
C LYS A 187 -2.92 15.46 16.92
N VAL A 188 -3.58 14.98 15.86
CA VAL A 188 -5.02 14.67 15.88
C VAL A 188 -5.25 13.23 16.32
N GLN A 189 -4.56 12.26 15.71
CA GLN A 189 -4.76 10.84 16.01
C GLN A 189 -3.86 10.29 17.13
N ARG A 190 -2.97 11.11 17.71
CA ARG A 190 -2.07 10.72 18.81
C ARG A 190 -1.21 9.47 18.51
N ARG A 191 -0.86 9.25 17.23
CA ARG A 191 0.00 8.12 16.83
C ARG A 191 1.46 8.44 17.16
N SER A 192 2.01 7.73 18.15
CA SER A 192 3.38 7.93 18.62
C SER A 192 4.44 7.74 17.52
N SER A 193 4.24 6.78 16.61
CA SER A 193 5.14 6.56 15.47
C SER A 193 5.16 7.74 14.50
N ALA A 194 4.01 8.38 14.27
CA ALA A 194 3.95 9.59 13.46
C ALA A 194 4.68 10.76 14.14
N CYS A 195 4.54 10.91 15.46
CA CYS A 195 5.28 11.92 16.23
C CYS A 195 6.80 11.70 16.15
N GLN A 196 7.27 10.44 16.20
CA GLN A 196 8.67 10.11 15.98
C GLN A 196 9.12 10.47 14.56
N SER A 197 8.28 10.23 13.56
CA SER A 197 8.55 10.62 12.17
C SER A 197 8.74 12.15 12.02
N VAL A 198 7.84 12.95 12.62
CA VAL A 198 7.97 14.41 12.64
C VAL A 198 9.25 14.84 13.37
N ALA A 199 9.58 14.21 14.50
CA ALA A 199 10.83 14.48 15.22
C ALA A 199 12.06 14.22 14.34
N ASN A 200 12.08 13.09 13.62
CA ASN A 200 13.16 12.74 12.71
C ASN A 200 13.27 13.74 11.55
N MET A 201 12.14 14.17 10.98
CA MET A 201 12.15 15.22 9.94
C MET A 201 12.69 16.54 10.48
N CYS A 202 12.40 16.89 11.74
CA CYS A 202 12.99 18.07 12.36
C CYS A 202 14.54 17.97 12.46
N VAL A 203 15.07 16.80 12.83
CA VAL A 203 16.52 16.58 12.83
C VAL A 203 17.11 16.75 11.42
N LEU A 204 16.43 16.20 10.40
CA LEU A 204 16.86 16.32 9.00
C LEU A 204 16.79 17.76 8.48
N SER A 205 15.92 18.59 9.04
CA SER A 205 15.85 20.03 8.78
C SER A 205 16.83 20.85 9.62
N HIS A 206 17.83 20.20 10.25
CA HIS A 206 18.82 20.84 11.11
C HIS A 206 18.23 21.70 12.23
N TYR A 207 17.12 21.24 12.81
CA TYR A 207 16.44 21.94 13.91
C TYR A 207 15.95 23.37 13.58
N ARG A 208 15.84 23.75 12.30
CA ARG A 208 15.42 25.10 11.90
C ARG A 208 13.96 25.40 12.26
N ASP A 209 13.74 26.59 12.80
CA ASP A 209 12.40 27.14 13.04
C ASP A 209 11.63 27.35 11.72
N GLY A 210 10.33 27.02 11.69
CA GLY A 210 9.47 27.12 10.50
C GLY A 210 9.29 25.82 9.70
N SER A 211 9.87 24.71 10.15
CA SER A 211 9.80 23.38 9.51
C SER A 211 9.00 22.36 10.35
N ALA A 212 9.29 21.06 10.21
CA ALA A 212 8.82 20.01 11.11
C ALA A 212 9.10 20.28 12.61
N CYS A 213 10.10 21.12 12.90
CA CYS A 213 10.53 21.42 14.25
C CYS A 213 9.56 22.25 15.09
N SER A 214 8.95 23.29 14.51
CA SER A 214 7.91 24.06 15.22
C SER A 214 6.75 23.14 15.60
N LEU A 215 6.39 22.26 14.66
CA LEU A 215 5.29 21.31 14.81
C LEU A 215 5.54 20.27 15.91
N PHE A 216 6.78 19.80 16.04
CA PHE A 216 7.20 18.91 17.13
C PHE A 216 7.27 19.63 18.48
N ARG A 217 7.77 20.87 18.51
CA ARG A 217 7.98 21.64 19.73
C ARG A 217 6.66 22.04 20.40
N ASP A 218 5.64 22.40 19.61
CA ASP A 218 4.30 22.71 20.11
C ASP A 218 3.59 21.51 20.75
N PHE A 219 3.97 20.28 20.37
CA PHE A 219 3.46 19.06 21.01
C PHE A 219 4.17 18.75 22.33
N LYS A 220 5.44 19.16 22.44
CA LYS A 220 6.25 19.09 23.66
C LYS A 220 6.05 20.31 24.57
N HIS A 221 4.81 20.69 24.88
CA HIS A 221 4.56 21.22 26.24
C HIS A 221 4.81 20.09 27.26
N ILE A 222 6.08 19.68 27.35
CA ILE A 222 6.71 19.15 28.53
C ILE A 222 6.66 20.34 29.49
N PRO A 223 6.00 20.24 30.66
CA PRO A 223 6.07 21.31 31.64
C PRO A 223 7.55 21.62 31.86
N SER A 224 7.93 22.89 31.64
CA SER A 224 9.23 23.39 32.05
C SER A 224 9.27 23.31 33.57
N SER A 225 9.70 22.16 34.10
CA SER A 225 10.15 22.06 35.48
C SER A 225 11.30 23.06 35.64
N GLY A 226 11.14 23.95 36.61
CA GLY A 226 11.81 25.23 36.66
C GLY A 226 13.33 25.21 36.76
N ARG A 227 13.89 26.38 36.50
CA ARG A 227 14.98 26.96 37.25
C ARG A 227 14.60 28.39 37.60
#